data_AF-A0A811PE15-F1
#
_entry.id   AF-A0A811PE15-F1
#
_cell.length_a   1.000
_cell.length_b   1.000
_cell.length_c   1.000
_cell.angle_alpha   90.00
_cell.angle_beta   90.00
_cell.angle_gamma   90.00
#
_symmetry.space_group_name_H-M   'P 1'
#
loop_
_entity.id
_entity.type
_entity.pdbx_description
1 polymer ?
#
loop_
_entity_poly.entity_id
_entity_poly.type
_entity_poly.pdbx_seq_one_letter_code
_entity_poly.pdbx_strand_id
1 'polypeptide(L)' 'MATDVQLREWVSDKLMSLLGYSKNVVVQYVIRLTKESSSMGDLVGKLVEFRFTSSVETHAFASDVYAKVPHRASGISNY' A
#
# COMPACT_ATOMS: atom_id res chain seq x y z
N MET A 1 -1.31 5.19 -16.67
CA MET A 1 -0.43 5.04 -15.49
C MET A 1 -0.98 5.94 -14.40
N ALA A 2 -1.40 5.40 -13.26
CA ALA A 2 -1.80 6.26 -12.14
C ALA A 2 -0.59 7.10 -11.73
N THR A 3 -0.72 8.41 -11.73
CA THR A 3 0.36 9.31 -11.31
C THR A 3 0.61 9.15 -9.81
N ASP A 4 1.85 9.41 -9.36
CA ASP A 4 2.23 9.31 -7.93
C ASP A 4 1.28 10.09 -7.02
N VAL A 5 0.76 11.22 -7.51
CA VAL A 5 -0.24 12.05 -6.83
C VAL A 5 -1.55 11.29 -6.62
N GLN A 6 -2.12 10.67 -7.67
CA GLN A 6 -3.36 9.89 -7.59
C GLN A 6 -3.21 8.66 -6.68
N LEU A 7 -2.02 8.07 -6.62
CA LEU A 7 -1.73 6.99 -5.68
C LEU A 7 -1.73 7.50 -4.24
N ARG A 8 -1.08 8.63 -3.97
CA ARG A 8 -1.01 9.24 -2.63
C ARG A 8 -2.38 9.69 -2.13
N GLU A 9 -3.19 10.31 -2.98
CA GLU A 9 -4.57 10.70 -2.65
C GLU A 9 -5.41 9.47 -2.30
N TRP A 10 -5.38 8.44 -3.15
CA TRP A 10 -6.13 7.20 -2.89
C TRP A 10 -5.67 6.48 -1.61
N VAL A 11 -4.36 6.42 -1.34
CA VAL A 11 -3.85 5.85 -0.08
C VAL A 11 -4.31 6.71 1.11
N SER A 12 -4.31 8.03 0.98
CA SER A 12 -4.81 8.94 2.01
C SER A 12 -6.28 8.67 2.34
N ASP A 13 -7.13 8.53 1.32
CA ASP A 13 -8.56 8.24 1.51
C ASP A 13 -8.78 6.89 2.20
N LYS A 14 -8.02 5.86 1.81
CA LYS A 14 -8.06 4.54 2.45
C LYS A 14 -7.59 4.59 3.89
N LEU A 15 -6.54 5.34 4.21
CA LEU A 15 -6.07 5.52 5.59
C LEU A 15 -7.09 6.26 6.44
N MET A 16 -7.75 7.28 5.89
CA MET A 16 -8.85 7.96 6.58
C MET A 16 -10.00 6.99 6.89
N SER A 17 -10.33 6.10 5.96
CA SER A 17 -11.38 5.09 6.16
C SER A 17 -10.99 3.98 7.14
N LEU A 18 -9.71 3.58 7.20
CA LEU A 18 -9.23 2.46 8.03
C LEU A 18 -8.84 2.89 9.45
N LEU A 19 -8.12 4.00 9.56
CA LEU A 19 -7.51 4.47 10.80
C LEU A 19 -8.23 5.70 11.37
N GLY A 20 -9.14 6.31 10.62
CA GLY A 20 -9.77 7.57 10.99
C GLY A 20 -8.83 8.78 10.86
N TYR A 21 -7.63 8.59 10.31
CA TYR A 21 -6.68 9.66 10.05
C TYR A 21 -5.80 9.35 8.84
N SER A 22 -5.35 10.41 8.19
CA SER A 22 -4.34 10.33 7.14
C SER A 22 -3.28 11.39 7.39
N LYS A 23 -2.02 10.95 7.54
CA LYS A 23 -0.86 11.82 7.61
C LYS A 23 0.02 11.54 6.41
N ASN A 24 0.58 12.58 5.80
CA ASN A 24 1.46 12.45 4.63
C ASN A 24 2.63 11.47 4.88
N VAL A 25 3.18 11.47 6.09
CA VAL A 25 4.22 10.52 6.52
C VAL A 25 3.73 9.07 6.45
N VAL A 26 2.50 8.78 6.87
CA VAL A 26 1.92 7.43 6.84
C VAL A 26 1.62 7.02 5.40
N VAL A 27 1.08 7.92 4.58
CA VAL A 27 0.86 7.69 3.14
C VAL A 27 2.17 7.29 2.44
N GLN A 28 3.22 8.09 2.63
CA GLN A 28 4.54 7.79 2.04
C GLN A 28 5.12 6.50 2.57
N TYR A 29 4.97 6.25 3.87
CA TYR A 29 5.46 5.04 4.51
C TYR A 29 4.78 3.78 3.96
N VAL A 30 3.46 3.78 3.81
CA VAL A 30 2.71 2.66 3.20
C VAL A 30 3.14 2.43 1.76
N ILE A 31 3.25 3.49 0.95
CA ILE A 31 3.71 3.35 -0.44
C ILE A 31 5.12 2.75 -0.50
N ARG A 32 6.02 3.18 0.39
CA ARG A 32 7.38 2.66 0.49
C ARG A 32 7.38 1.19 0.92
N LEU A 33 6.62 0.86 1.96
CA LEU A 33 6.41 -0.50 2.44
C LEU A 33 5.95 -1.42 1.31
N THR A 34 4.92 -1.01 0.58
CA THR A 34 4.41 -1.78 -0.55
C THR A 34 5.49 -2.00 -1.61
N LYS A 35 6.30 -0.98 -1.93
CA LYS A 35 7.42 -1.12 -2.89
C LYS A 35 8.53 -2.07 -2.40
N GLU A 36 8.81 -2.09 -1.10
CA GLU A 36 9.84 -2.93 -0.47
C GLU A 36 9.34 -4.36 -0.16
N SER A 37 8.02 -4.56 -0.10
CA SER A 37 7.42 -5.86 0.17
C SER A 37 7.56 -6.81 -1.01
N SER A 38 8.13 -7.98 -0.73
CA SER A 38 8.36 -9.03 -1.73
C SER A 38 7.12 -9.88 -2.00
N SER A 39 6.12 -9.83 -1.12
CA SER A 39 4.84 -10.53 -1.27
C SER A 39 3.71 -9.79 -0.56
N MET A 40 2.47 -10.09 -0.94
CA MET A 40 1.28 -9.55 -0.27
C MET A 40 1.21 -9.95 1.20
N GLY A 41 1.64 -11.17 1.57
CA GLY A 41 1.68 -11.62 2.97
C GLY A 41 2.69 -10.83 3.81
N ASP A 42 3.85 -10.51 3.25
CA ASP A 42 4.84 -9.64 3.90
C ASP A 42 4.30 -8.22 4.12
N LEU A 43 3.56 -7.68 3.14
CA LEU A 43 2.90 -6.38 3.28
C LEU A 43 1.84 -6.39 4.40
N VAL A 44 0.97 -7.41 4.44
CA VAL A 44 -0.04 -7.55 5.50
C VAL A 44 0.62 -7.65 6.88
N GLY A 45 1.66 -8.46 7.01
CA GLY A 45 2.42 -8.59 8.26
C GLY A 45 2.95 -7.25 8.75
N LYS A 46 3.60 -6.49 7.86
CA LYS A 46 4.14 -5.16 8.17
C LYS A 46 3.06 -4.13 8.50
N LEU A 47 1.90 -4.20 7.85
CA LEU A 47 0.75 -3.34 8.19
C LEU A 47 0.23 -3.65 9.60
N VAL A 48 0.08 -4.92 9.95
CA VAL A 48 -0.36 -5.33 11.30
C VAL A 48 0.65 -4.90 12.38
N GLU A 49 1.95 -5.06 12.12
CA GLU A 49 3.02 -4.54 13.00
C GLU A 49 2.93 -3.02 13.18
N PHE A 50 2.51 -2.31 12.13
CA PHE A 50 2.30 -0.87 12.16
C PHE A 50 0.97 -0.44 12.79
N ARG A 51 0.38 -1.30 13.63
CA ARG A 51 -0.87 -1.07 14.37
C ARG A 51 -2.12 -1.01 13.51
N PHE A 52 -2.09 -1.47 12.26
CA PHE A 52 -3.33 -1.72 11.55
C PHE A 52 -4.05 -2.87 12.22
N THR A 53 -5.35 -2.72 12.45
CA THR A 53 -6.18 -3.82 12.93
C THR A 53 -6.13 -4.94 11.90
N SER A 54 -5.82 -6.16 12.33
CA SER A 54 -5.89 -7.34 11.47
C SER A 54 -7.35 -7.64 11.16
N SER A 55 -7.86 -7.00 10.12
CA SER A 55 -9.25 -7.08 9.67
C SER A 55 -9.33 -7.35 8.17
N VAL A 56 -10.52 -7.71 7.71
CA VAL A 56 -10.79 -7.96 6.28
C VAL A 56 -10.49 -6.71 5.46
N GLU A 57 -10.78 -5.52 6.01
CA GLU A 57 -10.52 -4.23 5.35
C GLU A 57 -9.02 -3.97 5.19
N THR A 58 -8.19 -4.29 6.19
CA THR A 58 -6.72 -4.18 6.09
C THR A 58 -6.16 -5.12 5.03
N HIS A 59 -6.67 -6.35 4.96
CA HIS A 59 -6.24 -7.33 3.95
C HIS A 59 -6.65 -6.91 2.53
N ALA A 60 -7.88 -6.38 2.37
CA ALA A 60 -8.35 -5.83 1.10
C ALA A 60 -7.52 -4.60 0.69
N PHE A 61 -7.22 -3.71 1.63
CA PHE A 61 -6.35 -2.56 1.38
C PHE A 61 -4.95 -2.96 0.95
N ALA A 62 -4.35 -3.96 1.61
CA ALA A 62 -3.04 -4.49 1.24
C ALA A 62 -3.05 -5.05 -0.19
N SER A 63 -4.09 -5.79 -0.56
CA SER A 63 -4.26 -6.31 -1.93
C SER A 63 -4.41 -5.18 -2.96
N ASP A 64 -5.27 -4.20 -2.68
CA ASP A 64 -5.51 -3.07 -3.58
C ASP A 64 -4.24 -2.24 -3.77
N VAL A 65 -3.53 -1.89 -2.69
CA VAL A 65 -2.32 -1.07 -2.78
C VAL A 65 -1.19 -1.82 -3.49
N TYR A 66 -1.08 -3.14 -3.28
CA TYR A 66 -0.11 -3.98 -3.97
C TYR A 66 -0.41 -4.09 -5.48
N ALA A 67 -1.69 -4.17 -5.88
CA ALA A 67 -2.04 -4.14 -7.29
C ALA A 67 -1.80 -2.76 -7.95
N LYS A 68 -1.91 -1.68 -7.16
CA LYS A 68 -1.90 -0.29 -7.65
C LYS A 68 -0.51 0.35 -7.64
N VAL A 69 0.38 -0.11 -6.76
CA VAL A 69 1.77 0.31 -6.71
C VAL A 69 2.55 -0.44 -7.80
N PRO A 70 3.27 0.27 -8.69
CA PRO A 70 4.19 -0.40 -9.58
C PRO A 70 5.33 -1.00 -8.75
N HIS A 71 5.23 -2.29 -8.48
CA HIS A 71 6.34 -3.06 -7.93
C HIS A 71 7.44 -3.13 -8.96
N ARG A 72 8.69 -3.31 -8.52
CA ARG A 72 9.75 -3.73 -9.43
C ARG A 72 9.38 -5.12 -9.95
N ALA A 73 8.61 -5.17 -11.03
CA ALA A 73 8.50 -6.36 -11.84
C ALA A 73 9.94 -6.72 -12.24
N SER A 74 10.39 -7.89 -11.80
CA SER A 74 11.52 -8.56 -12.44
C SER A 74 11.25 -8.48 -13.95
N GLY A 75 12.20 -7.91 -14.68
CA GLY A 75 11.95 -7.25 -15.96
C GLY A 75 11.10 -8.07 -16.92
N ILE A 76 10.00 -7.48 -17.38
CA ILE A 76 9.49 -7.81 -18.70
C ILE A 76 10.17 -6.83 -19.65
N SER A 77 11.36 -7.23 -20.08
CA SER A 77 12.00 -6.70 -21.29
C SER A 77 11.07 -7.05 -22.43
N ASN A 78 10.26 -6.09 -22.87
CA ASN A 78 9.39 -6.27 -24.04
C ASN A 78 10.28 -6.14 -25.28
N TYR A 79 10.82 -7.28 -25.74
CA TYR A 79 11.53 -7.43 -27.02
C TYR A 79 10.51 -7.73 -28.12
#